data_AF-A0A0K8W140-F1
#
_entry.id   AF-A0A0K8W140-F1
#
_cell.length_a   1.000
_cell.length_b   1.000
_cell.length_c   1.000
_cell.angle_alpha   90.00
_cell.angle_beta   90.00
_cell.angle_gamma   90.00
#
_symmetry.space_group_name_H-M   'P 1'
#
loop_
_entity.id
_entity.type
_entity.pdbx_description
1 polymer ?
#
loop_
_entity_poly.entity_id
_entity_poly.type
_entity_poly.pdbx_seq_one_letter_code
_entity_poly.pdbx_strand_id
1 'polypeptide(L)'
;MAPSIPDRWLNYTPMGQRVEGTRFIAFKVPLREVVNENVDEQDRLDASILLKSIPNLGMIIDLTNTSRYYTPDCFVKKGLEYNKLMIPGHHTPPPHLVDQFKKTGV
;
A
#
# COMPACT_ATOMS: atom_id res chain seq x y z
N MET A 1 14.98 -2.78 -16.83
CA MET A 1 15.45 -3.05 -15.46
C MET A 1 14.23 -3.16 -14.56
N ALA A 2 14.12 -4.22 -13.76
CA ALA A 2 13.09 -4.27 -12.73
C ALA A 2 13.34 -3.09 -11.75
N PRO A 3 12.30 -2.37 -11.29
CA PRO A 3 12.49 -1.32 -10.31
C PRO A 3 13.13 -1.91 -9.06
N SER A 4 14.18 -1.26 -8.55
CA SER A 4 14.86 -1.68 -7.33
C SER A 4 13.94 -1.60 -6.11
N ILE A 5 14.22 -2.44 -5.12
CA ILE A 5 13.56 -2.39 -3.82
C ILE A 5 13.76 -0.97 -3.22
N PRO A 6 12.70 -0.33 -2.69
CA PRO A 6 12.81 0.99 -2.09
C PRO A 6 13.74 0.99 -0.87
N ASP A 7 14.34 2.14 -0.59
CA ASP A 7 15.12 2.34 0.63
C ASP A 7 14.32 1.97 1.89
N ARG A 8 14.96 1.25 2.82
CA ARG A 8 14.40 0.75 4.09
C ARG A 8 13.14 -0.13 3.95
N TRP A 9 12.74 -0.55 2.77
CA TRP A 9 11.51 -1.36 2.58
C TRP A 9 11.57 -2.70 3.34
N LEU A 10 12.76 -3.30 3.43
CA LEU A 10 13.02 -4.52 4.19
C LEU A 10 13.07 -4.29 5.71
N ASN A 11 13.13 -3.04 6.17
CA ASN A 11 13.13 -2.72 7.61
C ASN A 11 11.72 -2.72 8.21
N TYR A 12 10.68 -2.84 7.38
CA TYR A 12 9.29 -2.82 7.80
C TYR A 12 8.63 -4.19 7.60
N THR A 13 7.83 -4.58 8.59
CA THR A 13 6.93 -5.73 8.48
C THR A 13 5.92 -5.52 7.34
N PRO A 14 5.52 -6.57 6.60
CA PRO A 14 4.57 -6.45 5.49
C PRO A 14 3.27 -5.74 5.85
N MET A 15 2.62 -6.17 6.94
CA MET A 15 1.30 -5.70 7.35
C MET A 15 1.24 -5.54 8.87
N GLY A 16 0.56 -4.49 9.34
CA GLY A 16 0.22 -4.29 10.73
C GLY A 16 -1.13 -4.94 11.09
N GLN A 17 -1.49 -4.82 12.36
CA GLN A 17 -2.83 -5.17 12.83
C GLN A 17 -3.84 -4.08 12.50
N ARG A 18 -5.12 -4.42 12.58
CA ARG A 18 -6.20 -3.43 12.50
C ARG A 18 -6.02 -2.40 13.61
N VAL A 19 -6.03 -1.12 13.24
CA VAL A 19 -5.96 -0.01 14.20
C VAL A 19 -7.25 -0.03 15.02
N GLU A 20 -7.09 -0.13 16.34
CA GLU A 20 -8.18 -0.23 17.30
C GLU A 20 -9.21 0.89 17.11
N GLY A 21 -10.50 0.54 17.16
CA GLY A 21 -11.60 1.49 16.97
C GLY A 21 -11.83 1.95 15.52
N THR A 22 -11.03 1.52 14.54
CA THR A 22 -11.18 1.92 13.13
C THR A 22 -11.35 0.71 12.22
N ARG A 23 -11.45 0.90 10.90
CA ARG A 23 -11.38 -0.18 9.88
C ARG A 23 -10.01 -0.23 9.19
N PHE A 24 -9.03 0.55 9.67
CA PHE A 24 -7.74 0.69 9.01
C PHE A 24 -6.79 -0.44 9.33
N ILE A 25 -6.06 -0.86 8.31
CA ILE A 25 -4.89 -1.73 8.41
C ILE A 25 -3.77 -1.02 7.66
N ALA A 26 -2.66 -0.77 8.35
CA ALA A 26 -1.47 -0.20 7.72
C ALA A 26 -0.59 -1.33 7.16
N PHE A 27 -0.01 -1.12 5.98
CA PHE A 27 0.91 -2.07 5.34
C PHE A 27 1.98 -1.29 4.58
N LYS A 28 3.16 -1.90 4.39
CA LYS A 28 4.20 -1.30 3.52
C LYS A 28 3.75 -1.36 2.06
N VAL A 29 4.36 -0.57 1.18
CA VAL A 29 3.93 -0.55 -0.22
C VAL A 29 4.11 -1.95 -0.87
N PRO A 30 3.08 -2.53 -1.50
CA PRO A 30 3.25 -3.76 -2.29
C PRO A 30 4.18 -3.50 -3.48
N LEU A 31 5.08 -4.44 -3.77
CA LEU A 31 5.93 -4.40 -4.95
C LEU A 31 5.41 -5.40 -6.00
N ARG A 32 5.78 -5.21 -7.27
CA ARG A 32 5.50 -6.21 -8.32
C ARG A 32 6.11 -7.55 -7.97
N GLU A 33 5.48 -8.63 -8.44
CA GLU A 33 5.91 -10.01 -8.18
C GLU A 33 7.40 -10.24 -8.51
N VAL A 34 7.84 -9.78 -9.69
CA VAL A 34 9.26 -9.85 -10.12
C VAL A 34 10.26 -9.19 -9.15
N VAL A 35 9.83 -8.20 -8.38
CA VAL A 35 10.69 -7.56 -7.36
C VAL A 35 10.70 -8.41 -6.08
N ASN A 36 9.57 -9.03 -5.73
CA ASN A 36 9.44 -9.91 -4.56
C ASN A 36 10.16 -11.26 -4.74
N GLU A 37 10.38 -11.74 -5.97
CA GLU A 37 11.10 -12.99 -6.24
C GLU A 37 12.51 -13.03 -5.59
N ASN A 38 13.15 -11.86 -5.45
CA ASN A 38 14.47 -11.70 -4.87
C ASN A 38 14.44 -11.30 -3.38
N VAL A 39 13.28 -11.38 -2.73
CA VAL A 39 13.06 -11.04 -1.32
C VAL A 39 12.75 -12.31 -0.54
N ASP A 40 13.20 -12.38 0.72
CA ASP A 40 12.86 -13.47 1.63
C ASP A 40 11.34 -13.56 1.85
N GLU A 41 10.79 -14.78 1.91
CA GLU A 41 9.33 -15.00 1.93
C GLU A 41 8.59 -14.23 3.02
N GLN A 42 9.19 -14.13 4.21
CA GLN A 42 8.63 -13.41 5.35
C GLN A 42 8.50 -11.90 5.14
N ASP A 43 9.30 -11.33 4.25
CA ASP A 43 9.37 -9.89 3.98
C ASP A 43 8.60 -9.50 2.73
N ARG A 44 8.13 -10.46 1.93
CA ARG A 44 7.40 -10.22 0.68
C ARG A 44 6.07 -9.52 0.93
N LEU A 45 5.72 -8.64 -0.01
CA LEU A 45 4.38 -8.13 -0.15
C LEU A 45 4.15 -7.73 -1.60
N ASP A 46 3.32 -8.50 -2.28
CA ASP A 46 2.68 -8.13 -3.53
C ASP A 46 1.16 -8.03 -3.34
N ALA A 47 0.44 -7.66 -4.39
CA ALA A 47 -1.01 -7.52 -4.34
C ALA A 47 -1.74 -8.85 -4.03
N SER A 48 -1.22 -9.97 -4.51
CA SER A 48 -1.81 -11.30 -4.29
C SER A 48 -1.67 -11.73 -2.83
N ILE A 49 -0.49 -11.51 -2.24
CA ILE A 49 -0.23 -11.74 -0.81
C ILE A 49 -1.16 -10.88 0.03
N LEU A 50 -1.24 -9.56 -0.26
CA LEU A 50 -2.10 -8.63 0.48
C LEU A 50 -3.57 -9.07 0.48
N LEU A 51 -4.11 -9.43 -0.69
CA LEU A 51 -5.51 -9.84 -0.83
C LEU A 51 -5.82 -11.18 -0.15
N LYS A 52 -4.85 -12.12 -0.15
CA LYS A 52 -4.99 -13.38 0.58
C LYS A 52 -4.95 -13.17 2.10
N SER A 53 -4.09 -12.27 2.57
CA SER A 53 -3.93 -11.98 4.00
C SER A 53 -5.09 -11.18 4.58
N ILE A 54 -5.79 -10.38 3.78
CA ILE A 54 -6.93 -9.56 4.20
C ILE A 54 -8.14 -9.84 3.29
N PRO A 55 -8.85 -10.96 3.48
CA PRO A 55 -9.89 -11.41 2.55
C PRO A 55 -11.09 -10.45 2.41
N ASN A 56 -11.31 -9.57 3.40
CA ASN A 56 -12.41 -8.59 3.40
C ASN A 56 -11.92 -7.16 3.09
N LEU A 57 -10.79 -7.01 2.40
CA LEU A 57 -10.26 -5.70 2.02
C LEU A 57 -11.14 -5.06 0.94
N GLY A 58 -11.79 -3.94 1.27
CA GLY A 58 -12.68 -3.23 0.34
C GLY A 58 -12.04 -2.05 -0.40
N MET A 59 -10.95 -1.49 0.14
CA MET A 59 -10.34 -0.27 -0.40
C MET A 59 -8.83 -0.24 -0.15
N ILE A 60 -8.10 0.32 -1.12
CA ILE A 60 -6.71 0.75 -0.98
C ILE A 60 -6.64 2.27 -0.98
N ILE A 61 -6.00 2.84 0.04
CA ILE A 61 -5.59 4.25 0.05
C ILE A 61 -4.07 4.28 -0.11
N ASP A 62 -3.60 4.55 -1.32
CA ASP A 62 -2.18 4.61 -1.66
C ASP A 62 -1.64 6.01 -1.38
N LEU A 63 -0.82 6.12 -0.34
CA LEU A 63 -0.20 7.38 0.09
C LEU A 63 1.17 7.64 -0.54
N THR A 64 1.65 6.77 -1.43
CA THR A 64 2.98 6.92 -2.03
C THR A 64 3.01 8.05 -3.06
N ASN A 65 4.09 8.84 -3.06
CA ASN A 65 4.32 9.89 -4.06
C ASN A 65 4.96 9.33 -5.36
N THR A 66 4.48 8.19 -5.84
CA THR A 66 4.95 7.55 -7.09
C THR A 66 3.97 6.48 -7.56
N SER A 67 4.00 6.13 -8.85
CA SER A 67 3.18 5.04 -9.43
C SER A 67 4.05 3.87 -9.92
N ARG A 68 5.31 3.79 -9.48
CA ARG A 68 6.27 2.79 -10.02
C ARG A 68 6.14 1.39 -9.42
N TYR A 69 5.56 1.27 -8.22
CA TYR A 69 5.64 0.05 -7.41
C TYR A 69 4.68 -1.06 -7.81
N TYR A 70 3.50 -0.72 -8.28
CA TYR A 70 2.47 -1.64 -8.77
C TYR A 70 1.48 -0.88 -9.66
N THR A 71 0.59 -1.59 -10.34
CA THR A 71 -0.50 -0.97 -11.12
C THR A 71 -1.83 -1.08 -10.36
N PRO A 72 -2.65 -0.03 -10.27
CA PRO A 72 -3.94 -0.08 -9.56
C PRO A 72 -4.86 -1.24 -10.01
N ASP A 73 -4.74 -1.64 -11.28
CA ASP A 73 -5.43 -2.78 -11.89
C ASP A 73 -5.39 -4.08 -11.07
N CYS A 74 -4.30 -4.33 -10.33
CA CYS A 74 -4.19 -5.53 -9.50
C CYS A 74 -5.23 -5.59 -8.36
N PHE A 75 -5.75 -4.42 -7.95
CA PHE A 75 -6.81 -4.28 -6.94
C PHE A 75 -8.17 -4.01 -7.59
N VAL A 76 -8.23 -3.08 -8.55
CA VAL A 76 -9.50 -2.67 -9.18
C VAL A 76 -10.18 -3.84 -9.91
N LYS A 77 -9.43 -4.69 -10.61
CA LYS A 77 -9.98 -5.88 -11.28
C LYS A 77 -10.52 -6.94 -10.31
N LYS A 78 -10.21 -6.80 -9.02
CA LYS A 78 -10.72 -7.65 -7.93
C LYS A 78 -11.88 -7.00 -7.18
N GLY A 79 -12.36 -5.84 -7.63
CA GLY A 79 -13.52 -5.15 -7.07
C GLY A 79 -13.18 -4.20 -5.91
N LEU A 80 -11.90 -3.92 -5.65
CA LEU A 80 -11.50 -2.97 -4.61
C LEU A 80 -11.58 -1.54 -5.11
N GLU A 81 -12.04 -0.64 -4.25
CA GLU A 81 -11.89 0.79 -4.45
C GLU A 81 -10.41 1.18 -4.31
N TYR A 82 -9.92 2.08 -5.17
CA TYR A 82 -8.54 2.53 -5.15
C TYR A 82 -8.47 4.05 -5.17
N ASN A 83 -7.91 4.63 -4.10
CA ASN A 83 -7.70 6.07 -3.95
C ASN A 83 -6.20 6.35 -3.80
N LYS A 84 -5.65 7.24 -4.62
CA LYS A 84 -4.24 7.64 -4.52
C LYS A 84 -4.12 9.08 -4.03
N LEU A 85 -3.34 9.27 -2.97
CA LEU A 85 -2.95 10.58 -2.44
C LEU A 85 -1.44 10.67 -2.50
N MET A 86 -0.92 11.58 -3.31
CA MET A 86 0.52 11.75 -3.50
C MET A 86 1.13 12.51 -2.32
N ILE A 87 1.42 11.80 -1.22
CA ILE A 87 1.91 12.43 0.01
C ILE A 87 3.43 12.70 -0.08
N PRO A 88 3.90 13.95 0.07
CA PRO A 88 5.32 14.25 0.15
C PRO A 88 5.99 13.48 1.29
N GLY A 89 7.07 12.77 0.99
CA GLY A 89 7.88 12.10 2.01
C GLY A 89 8.60 13.12 2.90
N HIS A 90 9.04 12.68 4.08
CA HIS A 90 9.84 13.46 5.04
C HIS A 90 9.21 14.75 5.59
N HIS A 91 7.95 15.03 5.25
CA HIS A 91 7.20 16.19 5.71
C HIS A 91 5.80 15.77 6.20
N THR A 92 5.22 16.58 7.08
CA THR A 92 3.80 16.40 7.46
C THR A 92 2.92 16.77 6.25
N PRO A 93 1.92 15.95 5.89
CA PRO A 93 1.03 16.27 4.76
C PRO A 93 0.33 17.63 4.98
N PRO A 94 0.22 18.48 3.95
CA PRO A 94 -0.54 19.72 4.05
C PRO A 94 -2.03 19.46 4.31
N PRO A 95 -2.76 20.40 4.94
CA PRO A 95 -4.16 20.20 5.34
C PRO A 95 -5.09 19.71 4.22
N HIS A 96 -4.90 20.19 2.97
CA HIS A 96 -5.74 19.78 1.85
C HIS A 96 -5.65 18.26 1.54
N LEU A 97 -4.50 17.62 1.77
CA LEU A 97 -4.36 16.15 1.59
C LEU A 97 -5.05 15.40 2.72
N VAL A 98 -5.06 15.96 3.93
CA VAL A 98 -5.82 15.41 5.07
C VAL A 98 -7.32 15.50 4.79
N ASP A 99 -7.79 16.61 4.24
CA ASP A 99 -9.19 16.78 3.85
C ASP A 99 -9.59 15.85 2.70
N GLN A 100 -8.66 15.57 1.78
CA GLN A 100 -8.88 14.58 0.73
C GLN A 100 -8.95 13.16 1.30
N PHE A 101 -8.08 12.81 2.25
CA PHE A 101 -8.13 11.53 2.96
C PHE A 101 -9.46 11.32 3.69
N LYS A 102 -9.97 12.34 4.40
CA LYS A 102 -11.29 12.24 5.06
C LYS A 102 -12.44 11.97 4.08
N LYS A 103 -12.31 12.40 2.82
CA LYS A 103 -13.33 12.19 1.78
C LYS A 103 -13.30 10.79 1.17
N THR A 104 -12.28 9.96 1.42
CA THR A 104 -12.19 8.59 0.88
C THR A 104 -13.05 7.57 1.65
N GLY A 105 -14.07 8.00 2.41
CA GLY A 105 -14.96 7.09 3.15
C GLY A 105 -14.46 6.70 4.55
N VAL A 106 -13.68 7.59 5.17
CA VAL A 106 -13.17 7.50 6.54
C VAL A 106 -14.15 8.11 7.53
#